data_AF-A0A842VAC9-F1
#
_entry.id   AF-A0A842VAC9-F1
#
_cell.length_a   1.000
_cell.length_b   1.000
_cell.length_c   1.000
_cell.angle_alpha   90.00
_cell.angle_beta   90.00
_cell.angle_gamma   90.00
#
_symmetry.space_group_name_H-M   'P 1'
#
loop_
_entity.id
_entity.type
_entity.pdbx_description
1 polymer ?
#
loop_
_entity_poly.entity_id
_entity_poly.type
_entity_poly.pdbx_seq_one_letter_code
_entity_poly.pdbx_strand_id
1 'polypeptide(L)'
;MEISQKLLYISGLIVIGVAIIVGINKFNSSSAESNFDALHIDLLEIAGRARSYYKRSDMTKGGGYSFKGLTADRTGLSKIFAKPKNENGTFEIITAGNDDSLVVQATGHHDSDDDGQLFTIRMSVYPDSQRFEVVSY
;
A
#
# COMPACT_ATOMS: atom_id res chain seq x y z
N MET A 1 -42.62 -24.60 -30.23
CA MET A 1 -41.41 -25.12 -29.55
C MET A 1 -41.45 -24.56 -28.13
N GLU A 2 -42.16 -25.26 -27.25
CA GLU A 2 -42.38 -24.83 -25.86
C GLU A 2 -41.20 -25.33 -25.03
N ILE A 3 -40.40 -24.39 -24.51
CA ILE A 3 -39.32 -24.72 -23.58
C ILE A 3 -40.01 -25.25 -22.32
N SER A 4 -39.76 -26.52 -21.96
CA SER A 4 -40.42 -27.12 -20.80
C SER A 4 -40.12 -26.30 -19.55
N GLN A 5 -41.15 -25.92 -18.77
CA GLN A 5 -41.04 -25.08 -17.56
C GLN A 5 -39.94 -25.58 -16.58
N LYS A 6 -39.71 -26.90 -16.56
CA LYS A 6 -38.64 -27.54 -15.79
C LYS A 6 -37.24 -27.09 -16.20
N LEU A 7 -37.01 -26.92 -17.50
CA LEU A 7 -35.71 -26.50 -18.04
C LEU A 7 -35.44 -25.02 -17.73
N LEU A 8 -36.47 -24.17 -17.81
CA LEU A 8 -36.34 -22.74 -17.53
C LEU A 8 -35.91 -22.47 -16.08
N TYR A 9 -36.47 -23.21 -15.13
CA TYR A 9 -36.11 -23.08 -13.72
C TYR A 9 -34.64 -23.49 -13.47
N ILE A 10 -34.20 -24.61 -14.04
CA ILE A 10 -32.83 -25.11 -13.85
C ILE A 10 -31.81 -24.15 -14.47
N SER A 11 -32.10 -23.60 -15.66
CA SER A 11 -31.21 -22.61 -16.27
C SER A 11 -31.08 -21.34 -15.43
N GLY A 12 -32.16 -20.92 -14.75
CA GLY A 12 -32.12 -19.75 -13.86
C GLY A 12 -31.20 -19.95 -12.65
N LEU A 13 -31.25 -21.12 -12.02
CA LEU A 13 -30.41 -21.44 -10.86
C LEU A 13 -28.92 -21.48 -11.20
N ILE A 14 -28.56 -21.99 -12.39
CA ILE A 14 -27.16 -22.04 -12.83
C ILE A 14 -26.59 -20.62 -12.98
N VAL A 15 -27.35 -19.70 -13.58
CA VAL A 15 -26.92 -18.31 -13.77
C VAL A 15 -26.73 -17.59 -12.43
N ILE A 16 -27.64 -17.80 -11.48
CA ILE A 16 -27.54 -17.20 -10.13
C ILE A 16 -26.28 -17.69 -9.41
N GLY A 17 -25.97 -18.99 -9.49
CA GLY A 17 -24.77 -19.56 -8.86
C GLY A 17 -23.47 -18.94 -9.37
N VAL A 18 -23.34 -18.77 -10.69
CA VAL A 18 -22.14 -18.14 -11.28
C VAL A 18 -22.08 -16.65 -10.93
N ALA A 19 -23.22 -15.95 -10.93
CA ALA A 19 -23.27 -14.52 -10.60
C ALA A 19 -22.82 -14.22 -9.16
N ILE A 20 -23.15 -15.08 -8.19
CA ILE A 20 -22.71 -14.92 -6.80
C ILE A 20 -21.19 -15.05 -6.70
N ILE A 21 -20.60 -16.08 -7.32
CA ILE A 21 -19.16 -16.33 -7.26
C ILE A 21 -18.39 -15.17 -7.93
N VAL A 22 -18.81 -14.76 -9.12
CA VAL A 22 -18.19 -13.63 -9.84
C VAL A 22 -18.38 -12.32 -9.06
N GLY A 23 -19.53 -12.12 -8.43
CA GLY A 23 -19.80 -10.96 -7.58
C GLY A 23 -18.90 -10.88 -6.36
N ILE A 24 -18.70 -12.00 -5.66
CA ILE A 24 -17.79 -12.09 -4.51
C ILE A 24 -16.34 -11.83 -4.95
N ASN A 25 -15.89 -12.48 -6.02
CA ASN A 25 -14.53 -12.26 -6.54
C ASN A 25 -14.31 -10.80 -6.92
N LYS A 26 -15.26 -10.17 -7.60
CA LYS A 26 -15.18 -8.76 -7.98
C LYS A 26 -15.20 -7.81 -6.77
N PHE A 27 -15.93 -8.16 -5.71
CA PHE A 27 -15.96 -7.37 -4.49
C PHE A 27 -14.60 -7.42 -3.77
N ASN A 28 -14.00 -8.61 -3.64
CA ASN A 28 -12.67 -8.77 -3.03
C ASN A 28 -11.59 -8.02 -3.84
N SER A 29 -11.58 -8.16 -5.17
CA SER A 29 -10.64 -7.42 -6.02
C SER A 29 -10.84 -5.89 -5.98
N SER A 30 -12.05 -5.40 -5.70
CA SER A 30 -12.30 -3.97 -5.54
C SER A 30 -11.79 -3.44 -4.20
N SER A 31 -11.92 -4.22 -3.12
CA SER A 31 -11.41 -3.86 -1.78
C SER A 31 -9.87 -3.83 -1.76
N ALA A 32 -9.27 -4.83 -2.39
CA ALA A 32 -7.86 -4.91 -2.73
C ALA A 32 -7.29 -3.67 -3.41
N GLU A 33 -7.88 -3.30 -4.55
CA GLU A 33 -7.45 -2.16 -5.36
C GLU A 33 -7.59 -0.83 -4.59
N SER A 34 -8.67 -0.69 -3.81
CA SER A 34 -8.86 0.47 -2.93
C SER A 34 -7.78 0.55 -1.84
N ASN A 35 -7.37 -0.60 -1.29
CA ASN A 35 -6.32 -0.65 -0.28
C ASN A 35 -4.94 -0.32 -0.87
N PHE A 36 -4.67 -0.78 -2.10
CA PHE A 36 -3.46 -0.43 -2.82
C PHE A 36 -3.36 1.08 -3.07
N ASP A 37 -4.44 1.70 -3.54
CA ASP A 37 -4.49 3.16 -3.76
C ASP A 37 -4.30 3.92 -2.45
N ALA A 38 -4.94 3.46 -1.37
CA ALA A 38 -4.75 4.05 -0.04
C ALA A 38 -3.29 3.97 0.44
N LEU A 39 -2.62 2.82 0.27
CA LEU A 39 -1.19 2.69 0.60
C LEU A 39 -0.30 3.56 -0.27
N HIS A 40 -0.64 3.75 -1.55
CA HIS A 40 0.09 4.65 -2.44
C HIS A 40 0.02 6.10 -1.95
N ILE A 41 -1.19 6.56 -1.55
CA ILE A 41 -1.40 7.90 -0.98
C ILE A 41 -0.62 8.06 0.33
N ASP A 42 -0.68 7.06 1.23
CA ASP A 42 0.05 7.07 2.50
C ASP A 42 1.57 7.15 2.27
N LEU A 43 2.12 6.37 1.33
CA LEU A 43 3.54 6.43 0.96
C LEU A 43 3.94 7.80 0.39
N LEU A 44 3.10 8.40 -0.45
CA LEU A 44 3.34 9.74 -0.99
C LEU A 44 3.37 10.79 0.14
N GLU A 45 2.50 10.68 1.14
CA GLU A 45 2.54 11.53 2.32
C GLU A 45 3.85 11.35 3.10
N ILE A 46 4.26 10.09 3.34
CA ILE A 46 5.52 9.77 4.03
C ILE A 46 6.71 10.37 3.27
N ALA A 47 6.75 10.24 1.94
CA ALA A 47 7.80 10.81 1.11
C ALA A 47 7.81 12.35 1.18
N GLY A 48 6.64 12.99 1.13
CA GLY A 48 6.51 14.44 1.31
C GLY A 48 7.04 14.92 2.67
N ARG A 49 6.75 14.18 3.74
CA ARG A 49 7.26 14.46 5.09
C ARG A 49 8.76 14.18 5.22
N ALA A 50 9.27 13.12 4.60
CA ALA A 50 10.71 12.83 4.56
C ALA A 50 11.50 13.93 3.83
N ARG A 51 10.97 14.46 2.72
CA ARG A 51 11.58 15.61 2.02
C ARG A 51 11.50 16.89 2.84
N SER A 52 10.40 17.09 3.56
CA SER A 52 10.28 18.20 4.51
C SER A 52 11.28 18.08 5.65
N TYR A 53 11.57 16.86 6.13
CA TYR A 53 12.62 16.59 7.11
C TYR A 53 13.99 16.97 6.54
N TYR A 54 14.33 16.54 5.32
CA TYR A 54 15.60 16.87 4.65
C TYR A 54 15.85 18.38 4.57
N LYS A 55 14.82 19.16 4.19
CA LYS A 55 14.94 20.62 4.05
C LYS A 55 14.93 21.39 5.38
N ARG A 56 14.44 20.78 6.47
CA ARG A 56 14.44 21.42 7.80
C ARG A 56 15.86 21.40 8.37
N SER A 57 16.27 22.49 9.00
CA SER A 57 17.58 22.60 9.64
C SER A 57 17.66 21.74 10.91
N ASP A 58 18.87 21.31 11.27
CA ASP A 58 19.15 20.49 12.46
C ASP A 58 18.64 21.15 13.75
N MET A 59 18.72 22.49 13.84
CA MET A 59 18.19 23.29 14.95
C MET A 59 16.67 23.12 15.17
N THR A 60 15.92 22.67 14.16
CA THR A 60 14.47 22.41 14.23
C THR A 60 14.14 20.91 14.33
N LYS A 61 15.12 20.07 14.69
CA LYS A 61 15.04 18.60 14.62
C LYS A 61 14.80 18.09 13.19
N GLY A 62 15.32 18.81 12.20
CA GLY A 62 15.32 18.42 10.79
C GLY A 62 16.53 17.59 10.40
N GLY A 63 16.67 17.33 9.10
CA GLY A 63 17.74 16.55 8.51
C GLY A 63 18.97 17.36 8.13
N GLY A 64 18.87 18.69 8.04
CA GLY A 64 20.00 19.56 7.70
C GLY A 64 20.64 19.21 6.36
N TYR A 65 19.82 18.93 5.34
CA TYR A 65 20.24 18.36 4.04
C TYR A 65 20.78 16.92 4.12
N SER A 66 20.27 16.12 5.06
CA SER A 66 20.57 14.69 5.14
C SER A 66 19.36 13.90 5.63
N PHE A 67 19.24 12.64 5.20
CA PHE A 67 18.26 11.69 5.74
C PHE A 67 18.82 10.84 6.88
N LYS A 68 20.08 11.05 7.33
CA LYS A 68 20.73 10.28 8.42
C LYS A 68 19.92 10.17 9.72
N GLY A 69 19.02 11.11 9.97
CA GLY A 69 18.14 11.07 11.13
C GLY A 69 16.96 10.09 11.03
N LEU A 70 16.71 9.52 9.85
CA LEU A 70 15.65 8.56 9.55
C LEU A 70 16.25 7.14 9.52
N THR A 71 16.46 6.58 10.71
CA THR A 71 16.96 5.20 10.84
C THR A 71 15.90 4.19 10.42
N ALA A 72 16.33 2.97 10.11
CA ALA A 72 15.45 1.83 9.82
C ALA A 72 14.60 1.37 11.04
N ASP A 73 14.76 2.03 12.18
CA ASP A 73 14.04 1.71 13.42
C ASP A 73 12.74 2.51 13.54
N ARG A 74 11.87 2.05 14.45
CA ARG A 74 10.65 2.78 14.84
C ARG A 74 10.92 4.24 15.21
N THR A 75 12.08 4.55 15.80
CA THR A 75 12.45 5.93 16.17
C THR A 75 12.68 6.80 14.94
N GLY A 76 13.30 6.28 13.88
CA GLY A 76 13.52 6.99 12.62
C GLY A 76 12.22 7.22 11.88
N LEU A 77 11.39 6.18 11.76
CA LEU A 77 10.07 6.28 11.13
C LEU A 77 9.16 7.25 11.89
N SER A 78 9.18 7.25 13.23
CA SER A 78 8.33 8.15 14.05
C SER A 78 8.56 9.64 13.81
N LYS A 79 9.71 10.04 13.22
CA LYS A 79 9.99 11.44 12.87
C LYS A 79 9.22 11.93 11.65
N ILE A 80 8.83 11.02 10.77
CA ILE A 80 8.11 11.32 9.51
C ILE A 80 6.70 10.74 9.53
N PHE A 81 6.48 9.68 10.30
CA PHE A 81 5.22 8.96 10.34
C PHE A 81 4.94 8.42 11.75
N ALA A 82 3.94 9.00 12.41
CA ALA A 82 3.63 8.69 13.81
C ALA A 82 3.03 7.29 14.02
N LYS A 83 2.47 6.68 12.96
CA LYS A 83 1.76 5.41 13.02
C LYS A 83 2.37 4.39 12.05
N PRO A 84 3.36 3.57 12.44
CA PRO A 84 3.93 2.52 11.58
C PRO A 84 2.91 1.52 11.02
N LYS A 85 1.71 1.46 11.58
CA LYS A 85 0.62 0.60 11.13
C LYS A 85 -0.67 1.40 11.11
N ASN A 86 -1.43 1.27 10.03
CA ASN A 86 -2.79 1.79 9.91
C ASN A 86 -3.75 0.66 9.50
N GLU A 87 -4.99 1.02 9.16
CA GLU A 87 -6.01 0.06 8.70
C GLU A 87 -5.65 -0.53 7.31
N ASN A 88 -4.81 0.16 6.54
CA ASN A 88 -4.45 -0.21 5.17
C ASN A 88 -3.24 -1.16 5.11
N GLY A 89 -2.30 -1.03 6.06
CA GLY A 89 -1.05 -1.79 6.05
C GLY A 89 -0.04 -1.39 7.12
N THR A 90 1.16 -1.96 7.00
CA THR A 90 2.33 -1.68 7.85
C THR A 90 3.41 -0.99 7.02
N PHE A 91 4.05 0.03 7.57
CA PHE A 91 5.08 0.84 6.94
C PHE A 91 6.39 0.69 7.68
N GLU A 92 7.47 0.42 6.96
CA GLU A 92 8.80 0.20 7.51
C GLU A 92 9.87 0.89 6.65
N ILE A 93 10.91 1.42 7.28
CA ILE A 93 12.09 1.91 6.56
C ILE A 93 13.02 0.72 6.39
N ILE A 94 13.17 0.23 5.16
CA ILE A 94 14.03 -0.93 4.87
C ILE A 94 15.50 -0.53 4.66
N THR A 95 15.72 0.71 4.21
CA THR A 95 17.05 1.27 4.04
C THR A 95 17.09 2.60 4.78
N ALA A 96 17.86 2.65 5.86
CA ALA A 96 18.08 3.87 6.64
C ALA A 96 18.53 5.02 5.73
N GLY A 97 18.05 6.22 6.05
CA GLY A 97 18.37 7.42 5.28
C GLY A 97 19.86 7.72 5.30
N ASN A 98 20.42 8.02 4.12
CA ASN A 98 21.77 8.54 3.95
C ASN A 98 21.72 10.01 3.49
N ASP A 99 22.82 10.57 3.00
CA ASP A 99 22.81 11.96 2.55
C ASP A 99 21.98 12.15 1.26
N ASP A 100 21.76 11.07 0.49
CA ASP A 100 21.19 11.13 -0.85
C ASP A 100 19.81 10.46 -0.98
N SER A 101 19.44 9.55 -0.08
CA SER A 101 18.27 8.67 -0.26
C SER A 101 17.78 8.02 1.03
N LEU A 102 16.50 7.63 1.01
CA LEU A 102 15.80 6.82 2.01
C LEU A 102 14.92 5.82 1.26
N VAL A 103 14.78 4.58 1.75
CA VAL A 103 13.80 3.64 1.17
C VAL A 103 12.78 3.22 2.21
N VAL A 104 11.50 3.46 1.89
CA VAL A 104 10.35 3.09 2.70
C VAL A 104 9.58 1.99 1.99
N GLN A 105 9.10 1.01 2.73
CA GLN A 105 8.24 -0.06 2.26
C GLN A 105 6.89 0.02 2.96
N ALA A 106 5.81 -0.19 2.22
CA ALA A 106 4.47 -0.44 2.75
C ALA A 106 4.05 -1.86 2.39
N THR A 107 3.55 -2.60 3.36
CA THR A 107 2.97 -3.93 3.20
C THR A 107 1.49 -3.84 3.50
N GLY A 108 0.65 -4.19 2.53
CA GLY A 108 -0.80 -4.15 2.68
C GLY A 108 -1.33 -5.18 3.66
N HIS A 109 -2.47 -4.87 4.28
CA HIS A 109 -3.17 -5.80 5.17
C HIS A 109 -4.29 -6.58 4.45
N HIS A 110 -4.74 -6.10 3.29
CA HIS A 110 -5.76 -6.77 2.48
C HIS A 110 -5.09 -7.64 1.42
N ASP A 111 -5.09 -8.94 1.64
CA ASP A 111 -4.81 -9.92 0.61
C ASP A 111 -5.95 -9.83 -0.43
N SER A 112 -5.57 -9.64 -1.68
CA SER A 112 -6.50 -9.29 -2.76
C SER A 112 -7.09 -10.51 -3.45
N ASP A 113 -6.45 -11.66 -3.26
CA ASP A 113 -6.66 -12.92 -3.94
C ASP A 113 -6.79 -14.11 -2.97
N ASP A 114 -6.72 -13.87 -1.64
CA ASP A 114 -6.81 -14.90 -0.58
C ASP A 114 -5.74 -15.99 -0.79
N ASP A 115 -4.60 -15.62 -1.40
CA ASP A 115 -3.50 -16.50 -1.79
C ASP A 115 -2.42 -16.62 -0.68
N GLY A 116 -2.52 -15.78 0.36
CA GLY A 116 -1.60 -15.70 1.49
C GLY A 116 -0.42 -14.75 1.28
N GLN A 117 -0.35 -14.00 0.19
CA GLN A 117 0.71 -13.04 -0.12
C GLN A 117 0.21 -11.60 0.06
N LEU A 118 0.88 -10.89 0.98
CA LEU A 118 0.58 -9.49 1.21
C LEU A 118 1.30 -8.63 0.16
N PHE A 119 0.52 -7.89 -0.61
CA PHE A 119 1.07 -6.95 -1.57
C PHE A 119 2.03 -5.97 -0.88
N THR A 120 3.19 -5.76 -1.52
CA THR A 120 4.28 -4.98 -0.93
C THR A 120 4.78 -3.94 -1.93
N ILE A 121 4.81 -2.70 -1.47
CA ILE A 121 5.18 -1.53 -2.24
C ILE A 121 6.42 -0.92 -1.63
N ARG A 122 7.40 -0.55 -2.45
CA ARG A 122 8.58 0.22 -2.06
C ARG A 122 8.57 1.61 -2.68
N MET A 123 9.01 2.58 -1.90
CA MET A 123 9.23 3.94 -2.34
C MET A 123 10.62 4.40 -1.90
N SER A 124 11.46 4.67 -2.89
CA SER A 124 12.77 5.30 -2.70
C SER A 124 12.62 6.81 -2.81
N VAL A 125 12.91 7.52 -1.72
CA VAL A 125 12.78 8.97 -1.61
C VAL A 125 14.16 9.60 -1.74
N TYR A 126 14.30 10.54 -2.66
CA TYR A 126 15.48 11.39 -2.88
C TYR A 126 15.14 12.85 -2.52
N PRO A 127 16.13 13.76 -2.42
CA PRO A 127 15.88 15.17 -2.12
C PRO A 127 14.90 15.82 -3.10
N ASP A 128 15.09 15.54 -4.38
CA ASP A 128 14.36 16.18 -5.48
C ASP A 128 13.36 15.26 -6.19
N SER A 129 13.48 13.94 -6.02
CA SER A 129 12.64 12.94 -6.68
C SER A 129 12.18 11.85 -5.74
N GLN A 130 11.21 11.04 -6.18
CA GLN A 130 10.81 9.82 -5.50
C GLN A 130 10.57 8.77 -6.57
N ARG A 131 10.96 7.53 -6.29
CA ARG A 131 10.79 6.39 -7.18
C ARG A 131 9.87 5.39 -6.51
N PHE A 132 8.82 5.04 -7.21
CA PHE A 132 7.86 4.02 -6.81
C PHE A 132 8.24 2.68 -7.45
N GLU A 133 8.18 1.61 -6.67
CA GLU A 133 8.46 0.24 -7.11
C GLU A 133 7.49 -0.72 -6.42
N VAL A 134 6.74 -1.50 -7.20
CA VAL A 134 5.93 -2.60 -6.65
C VAL A 134 6.81 -3.82 -6.56
N VAL A 135 6.91 -4.42 -5.38
CA VAL A 135 7.82 -5.55 -5.10
C VAL A 135 7.11 -6.88 -5.23
N SER A 136 5.87 -6.94 -4.73
CA SER A 136 4.99 -8.10 -4.87
C SER A 136 3.56 -7.61 -5.03
N TYR A 137 2.85 -8.27 -5.95
CA TYR A 137 1.40 -8.36 -5.86
C TYR A 137 1.07 -9.48 -4.89
#